data_AF-A0A821UG17-F1
#
_entry.id   AF-A0A821UG17-F1
#
_cell.length_a   1.000
_cell.length_b   1.000
_cell.length_c   1.000
_cell.angle_alpha   90.00
_cell.angle_beta   90.00
_cell.angle_gamma   90.00
#
_symmetry.space_group_name_H-M   'P 1'
#
loop_
_entity.id
_entity.type
_entity.pdbx_description
1 polymer ?
#
loop_
_entity_poly.entity_id
_entity_poly.type
_entity_poly.pdbx_seq_one_letter_code
_entity_poly.pdbx_strand_id
1 'polypeptide(L)'
;MIDANDNILYCICAAKLDGEAKRWYEDNISFIQWKQLKSSLFERFTTSDSSSKIFEQLKEHKQKLDETVTSYYDAIIKLCHKYDASISQRRMISWLEDGIKN
;
A
#
# COMPACT_ATOMS: atom_id res chain seq x y z
N MET A 1 -13.52 13.07 28.60
CA MET A 1 -14.71 13.80 28.13
C MET A 1 -14.64 13.85 26.62
N ILE A 2 -15.55 13.18 25.93
CA ILE A 2 -15.69 13.30 24.47
C ILE A 2 -16.38 14.64 24.24
N ASP A 3 -15.75 15.54 23.49
CA ASP A 3 -16.33 16.84 23.18
C ASP A 3 -17.59 16.63 22.31
N ALA A 4 -18.61 17.48 22.46
CA ALA A 4 -19.87 17.32 21.73
C ALA A 4 -19.64 17.33 20.20
N ASN A 5 -18.56 17.97 19.77
CA ASN A 5 -18.11 18.03 18.39
C ASN A 5 -17.59 16.68 17.86
N ASP A 6 -16.90 15.89 18.70
CA ASP A 6 -16.37 14.59 18.31
C ASP A 6 -17.49 13.57 18.08
N ASN A 7 -18.57 13.63 18.87
CA ASN A 7 -19.74 12.77 18.68
C ASN A 7 -20.43 12.99 17.33
N ILE A 8 -20.53 14.23 16.86
CA ILE A 8 -21.09 14.55 15.54
C ILE A 8 -20.20 13.97 14.45
N LEU A 9 -18.88 14.13 14.59
CA LEU A 9 -17.90 13.63 13.64
C LEU A 9 -17.89 12.10 13.55
N TYR A 10 -18.03 11.39 14.68
CA TYR A 10 -18.18 9.94 14.71
C TYR A 10 -19.45 9.46 14.00
N CYS A 11 -20.59 10.13 14.21
CA CYS A 11 -21.85 9.80 13.53
C CYS A 11 -21.74 9.99 12.01
N ILE A 12 -21.11 11.09 11.57
CA ILE A 12 -20.88 11.34 10.15
C ILE A 12 -19.93 10.29 9.55
N CYS A 13 -18.85 9.94 10.25
CA CYS A 13 -17.92 8.89 9.80
C CYS A 13 -18.63 7.55 9.69
N ALA A 14 -19.35 7.11 10.72
CA ALA A 14 -20.10 5.86 10.71
C ALA A 14 -21.12 5.78 9.57
N ALA A 15 -21.77 6.91 9.24
CA ALA A 15 -22.72 6.99 8.14
C ALA A 15 -22.07 6.97 6.74
N LYS A 16 -20.76 7.24 6.63
CA LYS A 16 -20.00 7.23 5.37
C LYS A 16 -19.21 5.95 5.15
N LEU A 17 -19.00 5.16 6.19
CA LEU A 17 -18.34 3.85 6.10
C LEU A 17 -19.34 2.79 5.63
N ASP A 18 -18.86 1.89 4.78
CA ASP A 18 -19.64 0.76 4.29
C ASP A 18 -18.78 -0.53 4.26
N GLY A 19 -19.43 -1.68 4.19
CA GLY A 19 -18.79 -2.98 4.06
C GLY A 19 -17.78 -3.28 5.18
N GLU A 20 -16.58 -3.69 4.79
CA GLU A 20 -15.50 -4.07 5.71
C GLU A 20 -15.01 -2.89 6.56
N ALA A 21 -15.03 -1.67 6.01
CA ALA A 21 -14.62 -0.47 6.72
C ALA A 21 -15.58 -0.11 7.86
N LYS A 22 -16.88 -0.34 7.65
CA LYS A 22 -17.90 -0.15 8.69
C LYS A 22 -17.76 -1.19 9.81
N ARG A 23 -17.61 -2.47 9.47
CA ARG A 23 -17.43 -3.55 10.46
C ARG A 23 -16.19 -3.33 11.32
N TRP A 24 -15.05 -3.05 10.67
CA TRP A 24 -13.81 -2.75 11.39
C TRP A 24 -13.96 -1.54 12.32
N TYR A 25 -14.64 -0.49 11.85
CA TYR A 25 -14.89 0.69 12.68
C TYR A 25 -15.77 0.35 13.89
N GLU A 26 -16.89 -0.36 13.71
CA GLU A 26 -17.77 -0.80 14.81
C GLU A 26 -17.03 -1.65 15.86
N ASP A 27 -16.10 -2.51 15.41
CA ASP A 27 -15.30 -3.38 16.28
C ASP A 27 -14.21 -2.61 17.06
N ASN A 28 -13.78 -1.44 16.58
CA ASN A 28 -12.62 -0.72 17.13
C ASN A 28 -12.97 0.68 17.68
N ILE A 29 -14.21 1.15 17.52
CA ILE A 29 -14.63 2.50 17.92
C ILE A 29 -14.53 2.76 19.42
N SER A 30 -14.65 1.72 20.24
CA SER A 30 -14.51 1.81 21.70
C SER A 30 -13.09 2.09 22.15
N PHE A 31 -12.09 1.86 21.28
CA PHE A 31 -10.67 1.99 21.60
C PHE A 31 -9.99 3.13 20.82
N ILE A 32 -10.61 3.65 19.76
CA ILE A 32 -10.02 4.66 18.88
C ILE A 32 -10.56 6.05 19.23
N GLN A 33 -9.66 6.94 19.63
CA GLN A 33 -9.99 8.37 19.72
C GLN A 33 -10.12 8.98 18.31
N TRP A 34 -10.99 9.99 18.16
CA TRP A 34 -11.25 10.65 16.88
C TRP A 34 -9.97 11.15 16.20
N LYS A 35 -9.04 11.70 17.00
CA LYS A 35 -7.72 12.15 16.55
C LYS A 35 -6.87 11.03 15.91
N GLN A 36 -7.06 9.79 16.34
CA GLN A 36 -6.34 8.61 15.86
C GLN A 36 -7.09 7.87 14.75
N LEU A 37 -8.41 8.05 14.66
CA LEU A 37 -9.27 7.36 13.69
C LEU A 37 -8.79 7.48 12.26
N LYS A 38 -8.41 8.70 11.83
CA LYS A 38 -7.89 8.93 10.47
C LYS A 38 -6.63 8.10 10.19
N SER A 39 -5.68 8.08 11.13
CA SER A 39 -4.44 7.31 10.97
C SER A 39 -4.70 5.81 11.00
N SER A 40 -5.58 5.33 11.88
CA SER A 40 -5.92 3.91 11.98
C SER A 40 -6.69 3.42 10.74
N LEU A 41 -7.60 4.22 10.18
CA LEU A 41 -8.27 3.91 8.91
C LEU A 41 -7.26 3.87 7.75
N PHE A 42 -6.34 4.84 7.71
CA PHE A 42 -5.29 4.88 6.69
C PHE A 42 -4.37 3.66 6.80
N GLU A 43 -3.91 3.33 7.99
CA GLU A 43 -3.09 2.15 8.22
C GLU A 43 -3.83 0.87 7.80
N ARG A 44 -5.06 0.67 8.28
CA ARG A 44 -5.86 -0.54 8.02
C ARG A 44 -6.21 -0.74 6.55
N PHE A 45 -6.62 0.32 5.85
CA PHE A 45 -7.17 0.23 4.50
C PHE A 45 -6.22 0.69 3.39
N THR A 46 -5.05 1.23 3.72
CA THR A 46 -4.10 1.74 2.71
C THR A 46 -2.83 0.88 2.56
N THR A 47 -2.53 -0.03 3.49
CA THR A 47 -1.18 -0.66 3.55
C THR A 47 -1.01 -2.07 2.99
N SER A 48 -2.05 -2.80 2.59
CA SER A 48 -1.86 -4.21 2.20
C SER A 48 -1.78 -4.47 0.69
N ASP A 49 -2.57 -3.78 -0.12
CA ASP A 49 -2.78 -4.26 -1.49
C ASP A 49 -1.75 -3.74 -2.51
N SER A 50 -1.23 -2.52 -2.35
CA SER A 50 -0.34 -1.94 -3.34
C SER A 50 1.09 -2.49 -3.22
N SER A 51 1.67 -2.46 -2.02
CA SER A 51 3.05 -2.91 -1.80
C SER A 51 3.19 -4.41 -2.07
N SER A 52 2.25 -5.24 -1.60
CA SER A 52 2.25 -6.67 -1.87
C SER A 52 2.03 -7.00 -3.35
N LYS A 53 1.14 -6.30 -4.07
CA LYS A 53 0.98 -6.48 -5.52
C LYS A 53 2.21 -6.03 -6.29
N ILE A 54 2.85 -4.93 -5.89
CA ILE A 54 4.09 -4.45 -6.54
C ILE A 54 5.24 -5.41 -6.25
N PHE A 55 5.31 -6.00 -5.05
CA PHE A 55 6.30 -7.02 -4.70
C PHE A 55 6.13 -8.29 -5.54
N GLU A 56 4.90 -8.81 -5.66
CA GLU A 56 4.63 -9.95 -6.54
C GLU A 56 4.91 -9.61 -8.00
N GLN A 57 4.57 -8.40 -8.46
CA GLN A 57 4.97 -7.94 -9.80
C GLN A 57 6.50 -7.93 -9.96
N LEU A 58 7.27 -7.41 -9.01
CA LEU A 58 8.74 -7.43 -9.06
C LEU A 58 9.31 -8.85 -9.13
N LYS A 59 8.70 -9.79 -8.42
CA LYS A 59 9.12 -11.20 -8.39
C LYS A 59 8.76 -11.98 -9.65
N GLU A 60 7.61 -11.68 -10.25
CA GLU A 60 7.12 -12.35 -11.46
C GLU A 60 7.63 -11.70 -12.76
N HIS A 61 8.09 -10.44 -12.71
CA HIS A 61 8.51 -9.69 -13.88
C HIS A 61 9.89 -10.15 -14.37
N LYS A 62 9.87 -11.05 -15.35
CA LYS A 62 11.05 -11.49 -16.11
C LYS A 62 11.11 -10.78 -17.45
N GLN A 63 12.31 -10.63 -17.98
CA GLN A 63 12.49 -10.07 -19.32
C GLN A 63 11.74 -10.93 -20.36
N LYS A 64 10.93 -10.27 -21.20
CA LYS A 64 10.23 -10.94 -22.32
C LYS A 64 11.19 -11.17 -23.49
N LEU A 65 10.89 -12.17 -24.33
CA LEU A 65 11.74 -12.57 -25.47
C LEU A 65 11.89 -11.47 -26.54
N ASP A 66 10.91 -10.59 -26.64
CA ASP A 66 10.83 -9.47 -27.57
C ASP A 66 11.18 -8.12 -26.92
N GLU A 67 11.49 -8.11 -25.62
CA GLU A 67 11.78 -6.90 -24.88
C GLU A 67 13.29 -6.62 -24.84
N THR A 68 13.65 -5.38 -25.18
CA THR A 68 15.04 -4.93 -25.04
C THR A 68 15.43 -4.90 -23.58
N VAL A 69 16.69 -5.22 -23.33
CA VAL A 69 17.28 -5.18 -21.98
C VAL A 69 16.99 -3.82 -21.32
N THR A 70 17.21 -2.71 -22.03
CA THR A 70 16.95 -1.35 -21.52
C THR A 70 15.50 -1.12 -21.12
N SER A 71 14.52 -1.59 -21.90
CA SER A 71 13.08 -1.49 -21.56
C SER A 71 12.76 -2.22 -20.27
N TYR A 72 13.30 -3.42 -20.13
CA TYR A 72 13.15 -4.23 -18.92
C TYR A 72 13.77 -3.54 -17.68
N TYR A 73 14.97 -2.98 -17.82
CA TYR A 73 15.61 -2.20 -16.75
C TYR A 73 14.74 -1.02 -16.30
N ASP A 74 14.22 -0.23 -17.24
CA ASP A 74 13.35 0.91 -16.94
C ASP A 74 12.05 0.50 -16.23
N ALA A 75 11.48 -0.65 -16.60
CA ALA A 75 10.27 -1.19 -15.97
C ALA A 75 10.51 -1.61 -14.52
N ILE A 76 11.60 -2.33 -14.24
CA ILE A 76 11.97 -2.76 -12.89
C ILE A 76 12.33 -1.57 -12.01
N ILE A 77 13.05 -0.58 -12.53
CA ILE A 77 13.37 0.65 -11.79
C ILE A 77 12.09 1.38 -11.36
N LYS A 78 11.13 1.53 -12.26
CA LYS A 78 9.83 2.15 -11.95
C LYS A 78 9.04 1.37 -10.90
N LEU A 79 9.05 0.03 -10.97
CA LEU A 79 8.39 -0.82 -9.98
C LEU A 79 9.08 -0.75 -8.61
N CYS A 80 10.41 -0.73 -8.58
CA CYS A 80 11.21 -0.56 -7.37
C CYS A 80 10.89 0.76 -6.66
N HIS A 81 10.84 1.88 -7.38
CA HIS A 81 10.47 3.18 -6.80
C HIS A 81 9.01 3.28 -6.36
N LYS A 82 8.11 2.53 -7.01
CA LYS A 82 6.70 2.43 -6.56
C LYS A 82 6.56 1.59 -5.30
N TYR A 83 7.41 0.57 -5.13
CA TYR A 83 7.45 -0.27 -3.93
C TYR A 83 8.06 0.47 -2.74
N ASP A 84 9.21 1.11 -2.96
CA ASP A 84 9.95 1.87 -1.97
C ASP A 84 10.72 3.00 -2.67
N ALA A 85 10.30 4.24 -2.45
CA ALA A 85 10.93 5.42 -3.03
C ALA A 85 12.41 5.56 -2.62
N SER A 86 12.81 4.96 -1.50
CA SER A 86 14.15 5.00 -0.91
C SER A 86 14.99 3.73 -1.17
N ILE A 87 14.51 2.84 -2.04
CA ILE A 87 15.19 1.57 -2.34
C ILE A 87 16.65 1.80 -2.77
N SER A 88 17.55 0.98 -2.24
CA SER A 88 18.98 1.07 -2.57
C SER A 88 19.28 0.48 -3.95
N GLN A 89 20.25 1.07 -4.64
CA GLN A 89 20.72 0.58 -5.95
C GLN A 89 21.14 -0.89 -5.90
N ARG A 90 21.75 -1.35 -4.80
CA ARG A 90 22.12 -2.77 -4.62
C ARG A 90 20.91 -3.69 -4.65
N ARG A 91 19.79 -3.31 -4.01
CA ARG A 91 18.55 -4.10 -4.07
C ARG A 91 17.96 -4.10 -5.47
N MET A 92 17.99 -2.97 -6.16
CA MET A 92 17.50 -2.89 -7.55
C MET A 92 18.29 -3.81 -8.48
N ILE A 93 19.62 -3.82 -8.36
CA ILE A 93 20.50 -4.69 -9.17
C ILE A 93 20.16 -6.17 -8.93
N SER A 94 19.93 -6.59 -7.69
CA SER A 94 19.52 -7.97 -7.38
C SER A 94 18.23 -8.38 -8.11
N TRP A 95 17.22 -7.50 -8.16
CA TRP A 95 15.98 -7.77 -8.90
C TRP A 95 16.21 -7.87 -10.42
N LEU A 96 17.14 -7.07 -10.93
CA LEU A 96 17.47 -7.04 -12.36
C LEU A 96 18.21 -8.32 -12.76
N GLU A 97 19.19 -8.74 -11.96
CA GLU A 97 19.95 -9.98 -12.18
C GLU A 97 19.05 -11.23 -12.11
N ASP A 98 18.09 -11.29 -11.17
CA ASP A 98 17.20 -12.44 -11.00
C ASP A 98 16.20 -12.64 -12.17
N GLY A 99 15.85 -11.57 -12.89
CA GLY A 99 14.83 -11.62 -13.95
C GLY A 99 15.37 -11.51 -15.38
N ILE A 100 16.68 -11.31 -15.57
CA ILE A 100 17.32 -11.44 -16.88
C ILE A 100 17.41 -12.92 -17.25
N LYS A 101 16.88 -13.26 -18.43
CA LYS A 101 17.16 -14.57 -19.02
C LYS A 101 18.56 -14.55 -19.64
N ASN A 102 19.42 -15.47 -19.18
CA ASN A 102 20.60 -15.89 -19.95
C ASN A 102 20.19 -16.64 -21.22
#